data_AF-S5TIM2-F1
#
_entry.id   AF-S5TIM2-F1
#
_cell.length_a   1.000
_cell.length_b   1.000
_cell.length_c   1.000
_cell.angle_alpha   90.00
_cell.angle_beta   90.00
_cell.angle_gamma   90.00
#
_symmetry.space_group_name_H-M   'P 1'
#
loop_
_entity.id
_entity.type
_entity.pdbx_description
1 polymer ?
#
loop_
_entity_poly.entity_id
_entity_poly.type
_entity_poly.pdbx_seq_one_letter_code
_entity_poly.pdbx_strand_id
1 'polypeptide(L)'
;MWDELCRTPLRTELEWSLYDAFPRPSARPIIVPGSHGEDVELFLAADVTGAPRDELIAPVRWRTVGEPEFQTPDFEEFAGCVGERERAMFGKLYEANGLVQWNFSLPDYAPCYLDLDEPEEDDLGSGVLYHYDLNPLVPPQAVMGLLLGMVTEVTALHLLGGFEGDEDDEEVDVRDLASDLELDLIAWLAARRLRQKARPGLAAAQWFDSPSIPAPATLRWALVFDAAGSVEGLMLGHRYGVND
;
A
#
# COMPACT_ATOMS: atom_id res chain seq x y z
N MET A 1 -39.54 10.81 22.78
CA MET A 1 -38.56 11.91 22.55
C MET A 1 -37.38 11.85 23.52
N TRP A 2 -37.55 11.48 24.80
CA TRP A 2 -36.40 11.20 25.69
C TRP A 2 -35.87 9.75 25.57
N ASP A 3 -36.80 8.80 25.41
CA ASP A 3 -36.52 7.38 25.13
C ASP A 3 -35.66 7.13 23.88
N GLU A 4 -35.64 8.06 22.93
CA GLU A 4 -34.92 7.94 21.66
C GLU A 4 -33.43 8.33 21.82
N LEU A 5 -33.16 9.34 22.65
CA LEU A 5 -31.81 9.74 23.03
C LEU A 5 -31.15 8.73 23.98
N CYS A 6 -31.92 8.12 24.89
CA CYS A 6 -31.40 7.08 25.79
C CYS A 6 -31.10 5.73 25.10
N ARG A 7 -31.55 5.53 23.85
CA ARG A 7 -31.30 4.30 23.07
C ARG A 7 -30.23 4.47 22.01
N THR A 8 -29.73 5.69 21.82
CA THR A 8 -28.68 5.95 20.84
C THR A 8 -27.35 5.46 21.41
N PRO A 9 -26.63 4.56 20.72
CA PRO A 9 -25.37 4.02 21.23
C PRO A 9 -24.34 5.15 21.37
N LEU A 10 -23.79 5.27 22.58
CA LEU A 10 -22.60 6.04 22.88
C LEU A 10 -21.40 5.11 22.75
N ARG A 11 -20.39 5.54 22.00
CA ARG A 11 -19.18 4.76 21.75
C ARG A 11 -17.98 5.69 21.76
N THR A 12 -16.83 5.14 22.10
CA THR A 12 -15.53 5.80 21.98
C THR A 12 -15.19 6.07 20.51
N GLU A 13 -14.25 6.97 20.25
CA GLU A 13 -13.72 7.18 18.89
C GLU A 13 -13.20 5.87 18.28
N LEU A 14 -12.48 5.06 19.07
CA LEU A 14 -11.98 3.75 18.63
C LEU A 14 -13.12 2.84 18.18
N GLU A 15 -14.18 2.72 18.98
CA GLU A 15 -15.33 1.87 18.65
C GLU A 15 -16.11 2.38 17.44
N TRP A 16 -16.13 3.70 17.19
CA TRP A 16 -16.70 4.26 15.97
C TRP A 16 -15.82 3.99 14.74
N SER A 17 -14.50 4.03 14.90
CA SER A 17 -13.54 3.78 13.82
C SER A 17 -13.67 2.36 13.23
N LEU A 18 -14.14 1.39 14.03
CA LEU A 18 -14.45 0.02 13.56
C LEU A 18 -15.56 -0.03 12.52
N TYR A 19 -16.32 1.06 12.35
CA TYR A 19 -17.40 1.19 11.36
C TYR A 19 -17.07 2.27 10.32
N ASP A 20 -15.79 2.59 10.10
CA ASP A 20 -15.31 3.67 9.25
C ASP A 20 -15.94 5.04 9.59
N ALA A 21 -16.30 5.22 10.86
CA ALA A 21 -16.99 6.39 11.34
C ALA A 21 -16.11 7.14 12.34
N PHE A 22 -15.90 8.44 12.11
CA PHE A 22 -15.06 9.27 12.97
C PHE A 22 -15.84 10.48 13.49
N PRO A 23 -15.62 10.88 14.75
CA PRO A 23 -16.19 12.12 15.28
C PRO A 23 -15.81 13.31 14.41
N ARG A 24 -16.78 14.21 14.17
CA ARG A 24 -16.49 15.48 13.51
C ARG A 24 -15.49 16.30 14.35
N PRO A 25 -14.68 17.17 13.74
CA PRO A 25 -13.83 18.10 14.49
C PRO A 25 -14.61 19.02 15.46
N SER A 26 -15.91 19.24 15.19
CA SER A 26 -16.81 20.01 16.04
C SER A 26 -17.62 19.16 17.04
N ALA A 27 -17.42 17.84 17.06
CA ALA A 27 -18.09 16.95 17.99
C ALA A 27 -17.71 17.31 19.43
N ARG A 28 -18.69 17.22 20.34
CA ARG A 28 -18.47 17.46 21.77
C ARG A 28 -18.62 16.15 22.51
N PRO A 29 -17.52 15.52 22.96
CA PRO A 29 -17.60 14.26 23.67
C PRO A 29 -18.34 14.42 25.00
N ILE A 30 -19.06 13.37 25.38
CA ILE A 30 -19.55 13.19 26.74
C ILE A 30 -18.43 12.50 27.52
N ILE A 31 -17.91 13.19 28.52
CA ILE A 31 -16.86 12.67 29.38
C ILE A 31 -17.49 11.86 30.51
N VAL A 32 -17.09 10.59 30.63
CA VAL A 32 -17.53 9.69 31.70
C VAL A 32 -16.33 9.10 32.43
N PRO A 33 -16.41 8.89 33.76
CA PRO A 33 -15.35 8.24 34.50
C PRO A 33 -15.23 6.77 34.08
N GLY A 34 -14.05 6.38 33.62
CA GLY A 34 -13.73 5.01 33.24
C GLY A 34 -13.53 4.08 34.44
N SER A 35 -13.60 2.78 34.17
CA SER A 35 -13.44 1.72 35.19
C SER A 35 -12.07 1.69 35.87
N HIS A 36 -11.08 2.38 35.29
CA HIS A 36 -9.70 2.45 35.79
C HIS A 36 -9.32 3.83 36.34
N GLY A 37 -10.29 4.72 36.53
CA GLY A 37 -10.08 6.05 37.13
C GLY A 37 -9.65 7.13 36.14
N GLU A 38 -9.60 6.80 34.85
CA GLU A 38 -9.33 7.72 33.75
C GLU A 38 -10.61 8.08 33.01
N ASP A 39 -10.69 9.32 32.53
CA ASP A 39 -11.87 9.83 31.83
C ASP A 39 -11.96 9.24 30.42
N VAL A 40 -13.16 8.80 30.03
CA VAL A 40 -13.46 8.22 28.72
C VAL A 40 -14.36 9.17 27.95
N GLU A 41 -13.94 9.50 26.73
CA GLU A 41 -14.71 10.33 25.81
C GLU A 41 -15.66 9.46 24.96
N LEU A 42 -16.96 9.71 25.08
CA LEU A 42 -18.00 9.02 24.32
C LEU A 42 -18.69 9.97 23.35
N PHE A 43 -18.91 9.50 22.12
CA PHE A 43 -19.51 10.25 21.03
C PHE A 43 -20.86 9.64 20.64
N LEU A 44 -21.82 10.52 20.32
CA LEU A 44 -23.12 10.15 19.77
C LEU A 44 -23.01 9.84 18.28
N ALA A 45 -23.84 8.92 17.78
CA ALA A 45 -23.92 8.61 16.35
C ALA A 45 -24.16 9.85 15.46
N ALA A 46 -24.88 10.85 15.96
CA ALA A 46 -25.15 12.09 15.23
C ALA A 46 -23.90 12.99 15.05
N ASP A 47 -22.91 12.85 15.94
CA ASP A 47 -21.66 13.62 15.93
C ASP A 47 -20.55 12.92 15.14
N VAL A 48 -20.82 11.71 14.66
CA VAL A 48 -19.89 10.84 13.93
C VAL A 48 -20.44 10.66 12.52
N THR A 49 -19.88 11.37 11.54
CA THR A 49 -20.52 11.48 10.22
C THR A 49 -19.81 10.79 9.09
N GLY A 50 -19.02 9.75 9.42
CA GLY A 50 -18.56 8.78 8.44
C GLY A 50 -17.52 9.31 7.45
N ALA A 51 -16.87 10.44 7.74
CA ALA A 51 -15.68 10.82 7.00
C ALA A 51 -14.55 9.89 7.50
N PRO A 52 -14.05 8.94 6.68
CA PRO A 52 -12.92 8.10 7.08
C PRO A 52 -11.75 9.00 7.51
N ARG A 53 -10.88 8.52 8.39
CA ARG A 53 -9.64 9.22 8.79
C ARG A 53 -8.82 9.73 7.58
N ASP A 54 -9.02 9.07 6.44
CA ASP A 54 -8.55 9.40 5.09
C ASP A 54 -8.93 10.80 4.59
N GLU A 55 -10.06 11.36 5.06
CA GLU A 55 -10.49 12.73 4.74
C GLU A 55 -9.89 13.79 5.69
N LEU A 56 -9.42 13.38 6.88
CA LEU A 56 -8.69 14.26 7.82
C LEU A 56 -7.22 14.42 7.42
N ILE A 57 -6.68 13.45 6.69
CA ILE A 57 -5.42 13.60 5.96
C ILE A 57 -5.76 14.40 4.71
N ALA A 58 -5.09 15.55 4.50
CA ALA A 58 -5.29 16.32 3.29
C ALA A 58 -5.18 15.38 2.07
N PRO A 59 -6.25 15.24 1.25
CA PRO A 59 -6.24 14.27 0.18
C PRO A 59 -5.06 14.61 -0.73
N VAL A 60 -4.13 13.67 -0.91
CA VAL A 60 -3.04 13.81 -1.87
C VAL A 60 -3.71 14.19 -3.19
N ARG A 61 -3.39 15.39 -3.71
CA ARG A 61 -4.03 15.88 -4.94
C ARG A 61 -3.93 14.79 -5.99
N TRP A 62 -5.00 14.59 -6.76
CA TRP A 62 -5.00 13.61 -7.84
C TRP A 62 -3.81 13.88 -8.75
N ARG A 63 -2.84 12.96 -8.78
CA ARG A 63 -1.67 13.03 -9.65
C ARG A 63 -1.95 12.11 -10.84
N THR A 64 -1.81 12.68 -12.02
CA THR A 64 -1.91 11.94 -13.29
C THR A 64 -0.65 11.10 -13.45
N VAL A 65 -0.81 9.88 -13.97
CA VAL A 65 0.34 9.08 -14.42
C VAL A 65 0.93 9.80 -15.62
N GLY A 66 2.25 9.99 -15.64
CA GLY A 66 2.92 10.60 -16.79
C GLY A 66 2.70 9.79 -18.06
N GLU A 67 2.76 10.43 -19.23
CA GLU A 67 2.76 9.70 -20.50
C GLU A 67 4.02 8.83 -20.59
N PRO A 68 3.94 7.63 -21.19
CA PRO A 68 5.11 6.80 -21.37
C PRO A 68 6.11 7.50 -22.31
N GLU A 69 7.39 7.48 -21.92
CA GLU A 69 8.55 7.88 -22.71
C GLU A 69 8.81 6.93 -23.89
N PHE A 70 8.47 5.65 -23.74
CA PHE A 70 8.64 4.61 -24.77
C PHE A 70 7.33 3.87 -25.07
N GLN A 71 7.31 3.04 -26.11
CA GLN A 71 6.16 2.19 -26.38
C GLN A 71 6.03 1.15 -25.26
N THR A 72 4.85 1.06 -24.65
CA THR A 72 4.54 0.11 -23.57
C THR A 72 3.34 -0.76 -23.99
N PRO A 73 3.22 -1.99 -23.46
CA PRO A 73 2.01 -2.79 -23.59
C PRO A 73 0.78 -2.03 -23.05
N ASP A 74 -0.40 -2.29 -23.61
CA ASP A 74 -1.65 -1.66 -23.14
C ASP A 74 -2.26 -2.37 -21.93
N PHE A 75 -1.76 -3.57 -21.60
CA PHE A 75 -2.22 -4.43 -20.50
C PHE A 75 -3.73 -4.69 -20.53
N GLU A 76 -4.35 -4.75 -21.72
CA GLU A 76 -5.79 -4.98 -21.88
C GLU A 76 -6.27 -6.29 -21.24
N GLU A 77 -5.41 -7.29 -21.09
CA GLU A 77 -5.69 -8.53 -20.37
C GLU A 77 -6.02 -8.30 -18.87
N PHE A 78 -5.66 -7.15 -18.31
CA PHE A 78 -6.00 -6.73 -16.94
C PHE A 78 -7.23 -5.83 -16.86
N ALA A 79 -7.85 -5.43 -17.98
CA ALA A 79 -8.97 -4.48 -17.99
C ALA A 79 -10.21 -4.95 -17.21
N GLY A 80 -10.35 -6.27 -16.99
CA GLY A 80 -11.38 -6.84 -16.12
C GLY A 80 -11.13 -6.66 -14.62
N CYS A 81 -9.89 -6.34 -14.24
CA CYS A 81 -9.45 -6.25 -12.85
C CYS A 81 -9.08 -4.83 -12.42
N VAL A 82 -8.52 -4.03 -13.34
CA VAL A 82 -8.01 -2.69 -13.06
C VAL A 82 -8.43 -1.69 -14.15
N GLY A 83 -8.45 -0.40 -13.81
CA GLY A 83 -8.85 0.66 -14.74
C GLY A 83 -7.71 1.14 -15.64
N GLU A 84 -8.02 2.07 -16.55
CA GLU A 84 -7.04 2.68 -17.47
C GLU A 84 -5.85 3.32 -16.73
N ARG A 85 -6.10 3.93 -15.57
CA ARG A 85 -5.06 4.56 -14.76
C ARG A 85 -4.07 3.54 -14.21
N GLU A 86 -4.58 2.42 -13.71
CA GLU A 86 -3.77 1.33 -13.18
C GLU A 86 -2.98 0.63 -14.30
N ARG A 87 -3.55 0.52 -15.51
CA ARG A 87 -2.79 0.03 -16.67
C ARG A 87 -1.69 0.99 -17.11
N ALA A 88 -1.95 2.30 -17.07
CA ALA A 88 -0.90 3.29 -17.31
C ALA A 88 0.23 3.20 -16.27
N MET A 89 -0.10 2.88 -15.02
CA MET A 89 0.86 2.57 -13.96
C MET A 89 1.72 1.34 -14.28
N PHE A 90 1.16 0.30 -14.89
CA PHE A 90 1.93 -0.87 -15.34
C PHE A 90 2.89 -0.49 -16.47
N GLY A 91 2.48 0.39 -17.37
CA GLY A 91 3.37 0.98 -18.38
C GLY A 91 4.57 1.69 -17.75
N LYS A 92 4.40 2.37 -16.62
CA LYS A 92 5.52 2.98 -15.88
C LYS A 92 6.45 1.97 -15.22
N LEU A 93 5.91 0.84 -14.78
CA LEU A 93 6.73 -0.26 -14.30
C LEU A 93 7.53 -0.91 -15.44
N TYR A 94 6.93 -1.04 -16.62
CA TYR A 94 7.59 -1.53 -17.83
C TYR A 94 8.81 -0.68 -18.22
N GLU A 95 8.65 0.64 -18.19
CA GLU A 95 9.76 1.58 -18.44
C GLU A 95 10.89 1.49 -17.41
N ALA A 96 10.60 0.93 -16.24
CA ALA A 96 11.55 0.65 -15.18
C ALA A 96 11.93 -0.83 -15.13
N ASN A 97 11.88 -1.52 -16.27
CA ASN A 97 12.30 -2.91 -16.44
C ASN A 97 11.45 -3.93 -15.68
N GLY A 98 10.13 -3.69 -15.56
CA GLY A 98 9.22 -4.62 -14.90
C GLY A 98 8.01 -5.00 -15.75
N LEU A 99 7.81 -6.29 -15.99
CA LEU A 99 6.69 -6.82 -16.75
C LEU A 99 5.62 -7.38 -15.81
N VAL A 100 4.43 -6.78 -15.83
CA VAL A 100 3.25 -7.31 -15.11
C VAL A 100 2.56 -8.34 -16.00
N GLN A 101 2.37 -9.56 -15.50
CA GLN A 101 1.74 -10.62 -16.27
C GLN A 101 0.93 -11.61 -15.43
N TRP A 102 0.05 -12.33 -16.12
CA TRP A 102 -0.69 -13.45 -15.55
C TRP A 102 0.13 -14.73 -15.67
N ASN A 103 0.49 -15.34 -14.54
CA ASN A 103 1.19 -16.63 -14.53
C ASN A 103 0.26 -17.76 -14.10
N PHE A 104 -0.22 -18.52 -15.10
CA PHE A 104 -1.12 -19.66 -14.93
C PHE A 104 -0.44 -20.90 -14.33
N SER A 105 0.89 -20.89 -14.23
CA SER A 105 1.68 -21.98 -13.65
C SER A 105 1.90 -21.79 -12.15
N LEU A 106 1.55 -20.62 -11.59
CA LEU A 106 1.64 -20.40 -10.14
C LEU A 106 0.72 -21.37 -9.40
N PRO A 107 1.20 -21.98 -8.28
CA PRO A 107 0.34 -22.79 -7.43
C PRO A 107 -0.87 -22.00 -6.91
N ASP A 108 -2.01 -22.65 -6.72
CA ASP A 108 -3.26 -22.02 -6.26
C ASP A 108 -3.13 -21.23 -4.93
N TYR A 109 -2.14 -21.58 -4.10
CA TYR A 109 -1.88 -20.90 -2.82
C TYR A 109 -0.98 -19.68 -2.94
N ALA A 110 -0.28 -19.50 -4.06
CA ALA A 110 0.62 -18.38 -4.32
C ALA A 110 -0.16 -17.30 -5.09
N PRO A 111 -0.49 -16.15 -4.47
CA PRO A 111 -1.26 -15.10 -5.13
C PRO A 111 -0.43 -14.32 -6.16
N CYS A 112 0.88 -14.26 -5.98
CA CYS A 112 1.83 -13.59 -6.85
C CYS A 112 3.24 -14.17 -6.67
N TYR A 113 4.14 -13.86 -7.58
CA TYR A 113 5.56 -14.18 -7.52
C TYR A 113 6.36 -13.07 -8.20
N LEU A 114 7.50 -12.70 -7.61
CA LEU A 114 8.43 -11.74 -8.19
C LEU A 114 9.63 -12.53 -8.69
N ASP A 115 9.87 -12.52 -9.99
CA ASP A 115 11.02 -13.18 -10.62
C ASP A 115 12.10 -12.15 -10.92
N LEU A 116 13.24 -12.28 -10.22
CA LEU A 116 14.43 -11.45 -10.42
C LEU A 116 15.55 -12.18 -11.19
N ASP A 117 15.40 -13.49 -11.41
CA ASP A 117 16.49 -14.39 -11.84
C ASP A 117 16.45 -14.71 -13.33
N GLU A 118 15.27 -14.83 -13.91
CA GLU A 118 15.08 -15.16 -15.32
C GLU A 118 14.53 -13.98 -16.11
N PRO A 119 15.27 -12.87 -16.22
CA PRO A 119 14.71 -11.71 -16.87
C PRO A 119 14.69 -11.91 -18.39
N GLU A 120 13.59 -11.48 -19.01
CA GLU A 120 13.38 -11.60 -20.44
C GLU A 120 13.99 -10.42 -21.20
N GLU A 121 14.57 -10.67 -22.39
CA GLU A 121 14.96 -9.60 -23.30
C GLU A 121 13.71 -8.97 -23.91
N ASP A 122 13.55 -7.66 -23.73
CA ASP A 122 12.44 -6.93 -24.29
C ASP A 122 12.52 -6.85 -25.84
N ASP A 123 11.50 -7.39 -26.51
CA ASP A 123 11.28 -7.26 -27.95
C ASP A 123 11.11 -5.79 -28.40
N LEU A 124 10.70 -4.89 -27.51
CA LEU A 124 10.54 -3.44 -27.74
C LEU A 124 11.80 -2.61 -27.41
N GLY A 125 12.89 -3.26 -26.98
CA GLY A 125 14.22 -2.67 -26.84
C GLY A 125 14.50 -1.90 -25.55
N SER A 126 13.72 -2.10 -24.48
CA SER A 126 13.92 -1.46 -23.16
C SER A 126 15.03 -2.11 -22.32
N GLY A 127 15.42 -3.34 -22.62
CA GLY A 127 16.47 -4.07 -21.91
C GLY A 127 15.96 -5.39 -21.34
N VAL A 128 16.31 -5.65 -20.07
CA VAL A 128 16.11 -6.90 -19.35
C VAL A 128 14.95 -6.69 -18.36
N LEU A 129 13.88 -7.50 -18.43
CA LEU A 129 12.64 -7.29 -17.67
C LEU A 129 12.51 -8.24 -16.47
N TYR A 130 12.25 -7.71 -15.28
CA TYR A 130 11.83 -8.49 -14.10
C TYR A 130 10.35 -8.82 -14.16
N HIS A 131 9.95 -10.04 -13.78
CA HIS A 131 8.55 -10.45 -13.88
C HIS A 131 7.79 -10.25 -12.58
N TYR A 132 6.66 -9.56 -12.69
CA TYR A 132 5.68 -9.34 -11.63
C TYR A 132 4.48 -10.23 -11.91
N ASP A 133 4.61 -11.48 -11.51
CA ASP A 133 3.64 -12.52 -11.83
C ASP A 133 2.46 -12.48 -10.87
N LEU A 134 1.26 -12.41 -11.42
CA LEU A 134 0.01 -12.49 -10.68
C LEU A 134 -0.69 -13.80 -10.98
N ASN A 135 -1.22 -14.45 -9.94
CA ASN A 135 -2.03 -15.64 -10.13
C ASN A 135 -3.42 -15.22 -10.68
N PRO A 136 -3.89 -15.78 -11.81
CA PRO A 136 -5.19 -15.43 -12.40
C PRO A 136 -6.40 -15.66 -11.49
N LEU A 137 -6.26 -16.45 -10.43
CA LEU A 137 -7.31 -16.76 -9.46
C LEU A 137 -7.47 -15.68 -8.38
N VAL A 138 -6.58 -14.69 -8.30
CA VAL A 138 -6.70 -13.61 -7.32
C VAL A 138 -7.93 -12.74 -7.63
N PRO A 139 -8.62 -12.25 -6.59
CA PRO A 139 -9.77 -11.40 -6.81
C PRO A 139 -9.34 -10.06 -7.43
N PRO A 140 -10.14 -9.47 -8.35
CA PRO A 140 -9.83 -8.21 -9.02
C PRO A 140 -9.31 -7.08 -8.11
N GLN A 141 -9.95 -6.91 -6.95
CA GLN A 141 -9.61 -5.88 -5.98
C GLN A 141 -8.23 -6.07 -5.31
N ALA A 142 -7.60 -7.25 -5.43
CA ALA A 142 -6.29 -7.52 -4.83
C ALA A 142 -5.12 -7.20 -5.78
N VAL A 143 -5.36 -7.12 -7.10
CA VAL A 143 -4.30 -6.98 -8.12
C VAL A 143 -3.34 -5.83 -7.81
N MET A 144 -3.87 -4.62 -7.58
CA MET A 144 -3.04 -3.46 -7.27
C MET A 144 -2.31 -3.59 -5.93
N GLY A 145 -2.91 -4.24 -4.94
CA GLY A 145 -2.28 -4.45 -3.64
C GLY A 145 -1.08 -5.40 -3.73
N LEU A 146 -1.25 -6.52 -4.46
CA LEU A 146 -0.20 -7.50 -4.70
C LEU A 146 0.95 -6.90 -5.51
N LEU A 147 0.62 -6.18 -6.60
CA LEU A 147 1.63 -5.51 -7.41
C LEU A 147 2.42 -4.48 -6.60
N LEU A 148 1.76 -3.62 -5.83
CA LEU A 148 2.44 -2.65 -4.98
C LEU A 148 3.30 -3.30 -3.91
N GLY A 149 2.94 -4.50 -3.43
CA GLY A 149 3.78 -5.33 -2.58
C GLY A 149 5.08 -5.72 -3.28
N MET A 150 5.00 -6.34 -4.46
CA MET A 150 6.19 -6.73 -5.23
C MET A 150 7.07 -5.52 -5.62
N VAL A 151 6.47 -4.41 -6.07
CA VAL A 151 7.21 -3.17 -6.38
C VAL A 151 7.88 -2.59 -5.14
N THR A 152 7.26 -2.75 -3.96
CA THR A 152 7.87 -2.36 -2.69
C THR A 152 9.10 -3.20 -2.38
N GLU A 153 9.05 -4.52 -2.62
CA GLU A 153 10.20 -5.41 -2.41
C GLU A 153 11.38 -4.98 -3.28
N VAL A 154 11.16 -4.79 -4.59
CA VAL A 154 12.21 -4.31 -5.51
C VAL A 154 12.75 -2.93 -5.11
N THR A 155 11.87 -2.01 -4.72
CA THR A 155 12.28 -0.66 -4.29
C THR A 155 13.12 -0.71 -3.01
N ALA A 156 12.74 -1.56 -2.06
CA ALA A 156 13.48 -1.74 -0.81
C ALA A 156 14.87 -2.37 -1.07
N LEU A 157 14.96 -3.37 -1.95
CA LEU A 157 16.23 -3.95 -2.38
C LEU A 157 17.16 -2.87 -2.97
N HIS A 158 16.67 -2.03 -3.88
CA HIS A 158 17.47 -0.93 -4.45
C HIS A 158 17.95 0.06 -3.38
N LEU A 159 17.06 0.51 -2.49
CA LEU A 159 17.41 1.51 -1.46
C LEU A 159 18.36 0.97 -0.38
N LEU A 160 18.36 -0.34 -0.17
CA LEU A 160 19.17 -1.00 0.86
C LEU A 160 20.43 -1.65 0.26
N GLY A 161 20.70 -1.48 -1.03
CA GLY A 161 21.89 -2.00 -1.70
C GLY A 161 21.85 -3.51 -1.96
N GLY A 162 20.66 -4.13 -1.98
CA GLY A 162 20.50 -5.57 -2.22
C GLY A 162 20.98 -6.05 -3.59
N PHE A 163 21.09 -5.14 -4.56
CA PHE A 163 21.63 -5.41 -5.90
C PHE A 163 23.14 -5.05 -6.06
N GLU A 164 23.80 -4.54 -5.01
CA GLU A 164 25.21 -4.10 -5.07
C GLU A 164 26.23 -5.23 -4.78
N GLY A 165 25.78 -6.48 -4.65
CA GLY A 165 26.62 -7.67 -4.44
C GLY A 165 27.32 -8.18 -5.70
N ASP A 166 28.37 -9.00 -5.54
CA ASP A 166 29.04 -9.67 -6.66
C ASP A 166 28.10 -10.76 -7.26
N GLU A 167 28.17 -11.00 -8.57
CA GLU A 167 27.32 -11.97 -9.33
C GLU A 167 27.36 -13.42 -8.80
N ASP A 168 28.23 -13.73 -7.83
CA ASP A 168 28.41 -15.05 -7.20
C ASP A 168 27.74 -15.16 -5.80
N ASP A 169 27.14 -14.09 -5.26
CA ASP A 169 26.48 -14.11 -3.94
C ASP A 169 25.06 -14.71 -4.01
N GLU A 170 24.65 -15.41 -2.95
CA GLU A 170 23.30 -15.95 -2.78
C GLU A 170 22.24 -14.83 -2.94
N GLU A 171 21.13 -15.15 -3.59
CA GLU A 171 19.98 -14.25 -3.80
C GLU A 171 19.60 -13.56 -2.48
N VAL A 172 19.59 -12.22 -2.49
CA VAL A 172 19.28 -11.43 -1.30
C VAL A 172 17.77 -11.31 -1.15
N ASP A 173 17.19 -12.04 -0.20
CA ASP A 173 15.79 -11.83 0.18
C ASP A 173 15.67 -10.45 0.85
N VAL A 174 14.74 -9.63 0.36
CA VAL A 174 14.42 -8.33 0.95
C VAL A 174 14.13 -8.42 2.45
N ARG A 175 13.62 -9.58 2.92
CA ARG A 175 13.30 -9.85 4.33
C ARG A 175 14.53 -9.96 5.22
N ASP A 176 15.71 -10.19 4.65
CA ASP A 176 16.98 -10.10 5.38
C ASP A 176 17.40 -8.63 5.61
N LEU A 177 16.89 -7.71 4.80
CA LEU A 177 17.23 -6.28 4.85
C LEU A 177 16.14 -5.43 5.52
N ALA A 178 14.86 -5.82 5.41
CA ALA A 178 13.70 -5.10 5.91
C ALA A 178 12.66 -6.03 6.55
N SER A 179 12.05 -5.55 7.64
CA SER A 179 11.01 -6.33 8.32
C SER A 179 9.69 -6.32 7.55
N ASP A 180 8.89 -7.38 7.71
CA ASP A 180 7.54 -7.46 7.11
C ASP A 180 6.67 -6.23 7.45
N LEU A 181 6.80 -5.68 8.67
CA LEU A 181 6.08 -4.47 9.05
C LEU A 181 6.53 -3.25 8.23
N GLU A 182 7.82 -3.12 7.93
CA GLU A 182 8.32 -2.04 7.08
C GLU A 182 7.76 -2.17 5.67
N LEU A 183 7.85 -3.36 5.07
CA LEU A 183 7.36 -3.64 3.72
C LEU A 183 5.85 -3.40 3.61
N ASP A 184 5.07 -3.91 4.56
CA ASP A 184 3.62 -3.71 4.59
C ASP A 184 3.25 -2.23 4.73
N LEU A 185 3.96 -1.47 5.58
CA LEU A 185 3.72 -0.03 5.76
C LEU A 185 4.11 0.77 4.51
N ILE A 186 5.18 0.40 3.82
CA ILE A 186 5.60 1.03 2.57
C ILE A 186 4.52 0.83 1.50
N ALA A 187 4.13 -0.42 1.24
CA ALA A 187 3.14 -0.76 0.23
C ALA A 187 1.78 -0.09 0.54
N TRP A 188 1.35 -0.14 1.80
CA TRP A 188 0.11 0.50 2.25
C TRP A 188 0.15 2.03 2.08
N LEU A 189 1.25 2.68 2.49
CA LEU A 189 1.40 4.13 2.36
C LEU A 189 1.45 4.57 0.90
N ALA A 190 2.19 3.85 0.05
CA ALA A 190 2.25 4.09 -1.38
C ALA A 190 0.87 3.92 -2.03
N ALA A 191 0.15 2.84 -1.72
CA ALA A 191 -1.22 2.62 -2.20
C ALA A 191 -2.14 3.79 -1.87
N ARG A 192 -2.08 4.28 -0.63
CA ARG A 192 -2.90 5.43 -0.20
C ARG A 192 -2.53 6.72 -0.94
N ARG A 193 -1.24 7.00 -1.13
CA ARG A 193 -0.77 8.16 -1.90
C ARG A 193 -1.21 8.08 -3.37
N LEU A 194 -1.23 6.88 -3.93
CA LEU A 194 -1.73 6.57 -5.27
C LEU A 194 -3.26 6.46 -5.36
N ARG A 195 -3.98 6.61 -4.24
CA ARG A 195 -5.44 6.43 -4.11
C ARG A 195 -5.93 5.05 -4.56
N GLN A 196 -5.10 4.03 -4.35
CA GLN A 196 -5.44 2.64 -4.57
C GLN A 196 -6.12 2.05 -3.34
N LYS A 197 -7.13 1.21 -3.57
CA LYS A 197 -7.84 0.48 -2.52
C LYS A 197 -7.08 -0.81 -2.17
N ALA A 198 -5.89 -0.67 -1.61
CA ALA A 198 -5.13 -1.80 -1.09
C ALA A 198 -5.36 -1.95 0.42
N ARG A 199 -5.55 -3.20 0.87
CA ARG A 199 -5.52 -3.51 2.30
C ARG A 199 -4.07 -3.50 2.79
N PRO A 200 -3.81 -3.12 4.05
CA PRO A 200 -2.49 -3.35 4.63
C PRO A 200 -2.17 -4.84 4.60
N GLY A 201 -0.89 -5.18 4.46
CA GLY A 201 -0.43 -6.54 4.67
C GLY A 201 -0.60 -6.99 6.12
N LEU A 202 -0.31 -8.26 6.37
CA LEU A 202 -0.66 -8.91 7.63
C LEU A 202 0.03 -8.27 8.85
N ALA A 203 1.31 -7.92 8.74
CA ALA A 203 2.07 -7.34 9.85
C ALA A 203 1.57 -5.94 10.18
N ALA A 204 1.33 -5.10 9.16
CA ALA A 204 0.75 -3.78 9.37
C ALA A 204 -0.68 -3.85 9.92
N ALA A 205 -1.53 -4.76 9.40
CA ALA A 205 -2.88 -4.96 9.89
C ALA A 205 -2.90 -5.35 11.38
N GLN A 206 -2.09 -6.33 11.77
CA GLN A 206 -1.96 -6.75 13.17
C GLN A 206 -1.47 -5.62 14.09
N TRP A 207 -0.55 -4.80 13.60
CA TRP A 207 -0.06 -3.65 14.35
C TRP A 207 -1.14 -2.57 14.51
N PHE A 208 -1.89 -2.26 13.44
CA PHE A 208 -3.01 -1.32 13.49
C PHE A 208 -4.13 -1.79 14.44
N ASP A 209 -4.39 -3.10 14.48
CA ASP A 209 -5.38 -3.71 15.37
C ASP A 209 -4.95 -3.69 16.85
N SER A 210 -3.70 -3.29 17.14
CA SER A 210 -3.12 -3.27 18.49
C SER A 210 -2.68 -1.85 18.91
N PRO A 211 -3.60 -0.89 19.09
CA PRO A 211 -3.29 0.53 19.29
C PRO A 211 -2.49 0.85 20.57
N SER A 212 -2.43 -0.08 21.52
CA SER A 212 -1.63 0.04 22.74
C SER A 212 -0.16 -0.38 22.55
N ILE A 213 0.19 -1.00 21.43
CA ILE A 213 1.55 -1.45 21.14
C ILE A 213 2.30 -0.30 20.44
N PRO A 214 3.35 0.26 21.07
CA PRO A 214 4.15 1.27 20.40
C PRO A 214 4.82 0.69 19.15
N ALA A 215 5.15 1.55 18.19
CA ALA A 215 5.95 1.13 17.04
C ALA A 215 7.25 0.44 17.52
N PRO A 216 7.68 -0.68 16.90
CA PRO A 216 8.93 -1.33 17.26
C PRO A 216 10.10 -0.35 17.18
N ALA A 217 11.03 -0.41 18.15
CA ALA A 217 12.19 0.49 18.17
C ALA A 217 13.12 0.32 16.96
N THR A 218 13.06 -0.85 16.31
CA THR A 218 13.81 -1.20 15.10
C THR A 218 13.14 -0.69 13.82
N LEU A 219 11.91 -0.16 13.88
CA LEU A 219 11.18 0.32 12.71
C LEU A 219 11.84 1.58 12.15
N ARG A 220 12.34 1.53 10.91
CA ARG A 220 12.98 2.67 10.25
C ARG A 220 11.96 3.49 9.50
N TRP A 221 11.38 4.49 10.16
CA TRP A 221 10.41 5.40 9.53
C TRP A 221 10.94 6.11 8.29
N ALA A 222 12.22 6.48 8.25
CA ALA A 222 12.84 7.10 7.08
C ALA A 222 12.73 6.17 5.85
N LEU A 223 13.12 4.90 5.99
CA LEU A 223 12.97 3.89 4.95
C LEU A 223 11.50 3.78 4.51
N VAL A 224 10.56 3.72 5.46
CA VAL A 224 9.13 3.61 5.13
C VAL A 224 8.64 4.78 4.27
N PHE A 225 8.99 6.01 4.64
CA PHE A 225 8.53 7.20 3.93
C PHE A 225 9.22 7.39 2.57
N ASP A 226 10.52 7.11 2.52
CA ASP A 226 11.35 7.28 1.33
C ASP A 226 11.01 6.20 0.30
N ALA A 227 10.96 4.92 0.70
CA ALA A 227 10.56 3.83 -0.19
C ALA A 227 9.13 4.01 -0.69
N ALA A 228 8.18 4.41 0.16
CA ALA A 228 6.81 4.69 -0.30
C ALA A 228 6.75 5.87 -1.27
N GLY A 229 7.65 6.85 -1.11
CA GLY A 229 7.83 7.96 -2.06
C GLY A 229 8.38 7.46 -3.39
N SER A 230 9.37 6.59 -3.37
CA SER A 230 9.96 5.98 -4.57
C SER A 230 8.97 5.09 -5.31
N VAL A 231 8.20 4.24 -4.61
CA VAL A 231 7.11 3.47 -5.22
C VAL A 231 6.07 4.40 -5.85
N GLU A 232 5.61 5.43 -5.14
CA GLU A 232 4.67 6.41 -5.71
C GLU A 232 5.26 7.09 -6.96
N GLY A 233 6.51 7.53 -6.88
CA GLY A 233 7.22 8.19 -7.98
C GLY A 233 7.32 7.29 -9.20
N LEU A 234 7.76 6.04 -9.00
CA LEU A 234 7.85 5.03 -10.03
C LEU A 234 6.49 4.81 -10.72
N MET A 235 5.44 4.51 -9.95
CA MET A 235 4.11 4.23 -10.53
C MET A 235 3.52 5.45 -11.28
N LEU A 236 3.93 6.68 -10.94
CA LEU A 236 3.50 7.90 -11.63
C LEU A 236 4.43 8.32 -12.78
N GLY A 237 5.58 7.67 -12.96
CA GLY A 237 6.59 8.04 -13.94
C GLY A 237 7.45 9.24 -13.54
N HIS A 238 7.53 9.55 -12.25
CA HIS A 238 8.50 10.50 -11.71
C HIS A 238 9.79 9.74 -11.37
N ARG A 239 10.82 9.89 -12.21
CA ARG A 239 12.17 9.42 -11.85
C ARG A 239 12.61 10.17 -10.59
N TYR A 240 12.96 9.44 -9.54
CA TYR A 240 13.64 10.03 -8.40
C TYR A 240 15.00 10.54 -8.90
N GLY A 241 15.10 11.86 -9.08
CA GLY A 241 16.40 12.50 -9.15
C GLY A 241 17.02 12.41 -7.75
N VAL A 242 17.92 11.45 -7.56
CA VAL A 242 18.95 11.63 -6.54
C VAL A 242 19.69 12.89 -6.97
N ASN A 243 19.58 13.96 -6.18
CA ASN A 243 20.33 15.17 -6.45
C ASN A 243 21.82 14.81 -6.60
N ASP A 244 22.44 15.30 -7.69
CA ASP A 244 23.89 15.46 -7.79
C ASP A 244 24.46 16.22 -6.58
#